data_AF-A0A9X8VGY7-F1
#
_entry.id   AF-A0A9X8VGY7-F1
#
_cell.length_a   1.000
_cell.length_b   1.000
_cell.length_c   1.000
_cell.angle_alpha   90.00
_cell.angle_beta   90.00
_cell.angle_gamma   90.00
#
_symmetry.space_group_name_H-M   'P 1'
#
loop_
_entity.id
_entity.type
_entity.pdbx_description
1 polymer ?
#
loop_
_entity_poly.entity_id
_entity_poly.type
_entity_poly.pdbx_seq_one_letter_code
_entity_poly.pdbx_strand_id
1 'polypeptide(L)' 'MIIKPKIRGFICTTAHPAGCEANVREQIAYVKSRGELKNGPKKVLVIGASTG' A
#
# COMPACT_ATOMS: atom_id res chain seq x y z
N MET A 1 20.26 5.22 9.05
CA MET A 1 20.74 4.08 8.23
C MET A 1 20.29 4.30 6.79
N ILE A 2 21.12 4.05 5.78
CA ILE A 2 20.72 4.10 4.37
C ILE A 2 20.18 2.71 3.98
N ILE A 3 18.90 2.62 3.59
CA ILE A 3 18.26 1.37 3.17
C ILE A 3 18.29 1.29 1.65
N LYS A 4 18.86 0.20 1.10
CA LYS A 4 18.90 -0.09 -0.33
C LYS A 4 18.20 -1.42 -0.62
N PRO A 5 17.62 -1.61 -1.81
CA PRO A 5 16.99 -2.88 -2.19
C PRO A 5 18.00 -4.05 -2.15
N LYS A 6 17.62 -5.15 -1.52
CA LYS A 6 18.35 -6.43 -1.55
C LYS A 6 17.46 -7.51 -2.16
N ILE A 7 17.65 -7.74 -3.46
CA ILE A 7 16.75 -8.57 -4.28
C ILE A 7 17.49 -9.85 -4.74
N ARG A 8 16.84 -11.01 -4.61
CA ARG A 8 17.28 -12.31 -5.13
C ARG A 8 16.10 -13.02 -5.79
N GLY A 9 16.11 -13.13 -7.11
CA GLY A 9 14.95 -13.62 -7.86
C GLY A 9 13.72 -12.75 -7.58
N PHE A 10 12.66 -13.37 -7.07
CA PHE A 10 11.41 -12.69 -6.69
C PHE A 10 11.34 -12.27 -5.21
N ILE A 11 12.42 -12.45 -4.44
CA ILE A 11 12.46 -12.13 -3.01
C ILE A 11 13.26 -10.86 -2.78
N CYS A 12 12.64 -9.87 -2.12
CA CYS A 12 13.33 -8.71 -1.56
C CYS A 12 13.40 -8.84 -0.03
N THR A 13 14.61 -8.76 0.55
CA THR A 13 14.82 -8.93 2.01
C THR A 13 14.83 -7.61 2.78
N THR A 14 14.51 -6.49 2.11
CA THR A 14 14.51 -5.15 2.68
C THR A 14 13.26 -4.39 2.25
N ALA A 15 12.70 -3.55 3.13
CA ALA A 15 11.63 -2.62 2.80
C ALA A 15 12.02 -1.21 3.25
N HIS A 16 11.68 -0.19 2.45
CA HIS A 16 11.96 1.21 2.78
C HIS A 16 10.72 1.86 3.39
N PRO A 17 10.71 2.24 4.69
CA PRO A 17 9.51 2.72 5.38
C PRO A 17 8.83 3.90 4.69
N ALA A 18 9.59 4.94 4.34
CA ALA A 18 9.06 6.12 3.66
C ALA A 18 8.55 5.81 2.23
N GLY A 19 9.10 4.78 1.58
CA GLY A 19 8.66 4.36 0.25
C GLY A 19 7.34 3.61 0.31
N CYS A 20 7.19 2.73 1.31
CA CYS A 20 5.92 2.05 1.58
C CYS A 20 4.81 3.06 1.93
N GLU A 21 5.11 4.06 2.76
CA GLU A 21 4.17 5.14 3.09
C GLU A 21 3.75 5.94 1.84
N ALA A 22 4.72 6.33 1.00
CA ALA A 22 4.44 7.05 -0.24
C ALA A 22 3.54 6.23 -1.18
N ASN A 23 3.82 4.94 -1.37
CA ASN A 23 2.99 4.04 -2.18
C ASN A 23 1.55 3.95 -1.69
N VAL A 24 1.34 3.79 -0.37
CA VAL A 24 0.00 3.78 0.23
C VAL A 24 -0.70 5.13 0.01
N ARG A 25 0.01 6.24 0.16
CA ARG A 25 -0.52 7.60 -0.06
C ARG A 25 -0.95 7.81 -1.51
N GLU A 26 -0.18 7.33 -2.48
CA GLU A 26 -0.52 7.39 -3.90
C GLU A 26 -1.81 6.61 -4.23
N GLN A 27 -1.95 5.39 -3.70
CA GLN A 27 -3.17 4.60 -3.89
C GLN A 27 -4.40 5.25 -3.25
N ILE A 28 -4.26 5.82 -2.04
CA ILE A 28 -5.32 6.60 -1.40
C ILE A 28 -5.72 7.79 -2.27
N ALA A 29 -4.74 8.54 -2.79
CA ALA A 29 -4.99 9.70 -3.64
C ALA A 29 -5.73 9.31 -4.94
N TYR A 30 -5.32 8.20 -5.56
CA TYR A 30 -5.98 7.66 -6.74
C TYR A 30 -7.44 7.26 -6.49
N VAL A 31 -7.75 6.62 -5.35
CA VAL A 31 -9.15 6.30 -5.02
C VAL A 31 -9.95 7.57 -4.75
N LYS A 32 -9.38 8.54 -4.02
CA LYS A 32 -10.05 9.83 -3.74
C LYS A 32 -10.35 10.61 -5.02
N SER A 33 -9.48 10.58 -6.02
CA SER A 33 -9.70 11.30 -7.29
C SER A 33 -10.83 10.71 -8.15
N ARG A 34 -11.24 9.46 -7.90
CA ARG A 34 -12.34 8.79 -8.60
C ARG A 34 -13.73 9.13 -8.05
N GLY A 35 -13.79 9.90 -6.95
CA GLY A 35 -15.03 10.27 -6.28
C GLY A 35 -15.54 9.21 -5.30
N GLU A 36 -16.59 9.55 -4.56
CA GLU A 36 -17.15 8.68 -3.53
C GLU A 36 -17.93 7.50 -4.13
N LEU A 37 -17.68 6.30 -3.60
CA LEU A 37 -18.49 5.12 -3.86
C LEU A 37 -19.79 5.20 -3.06
N LYS A 38 -20.91 5.46 -3.76
CA LYS A 38 -22.25 5.43 -3.15
C LYS A 38 -22.59 4.00 -2.71
N ASN A 39 -23.31 3.89 -1.58
CA ASN A 39 -23.84 2.63 -1.03
C ASN A 39 -22.78 1.58 -0.62
N GLY A 40 -21.57 2.02 -0.23
CA GLY A 40 -20.54 1.13 0.32
C GLY A 40 -20.81 0.66 1.77
N PRO A 41 -20.21 -0.49 2.18
CA PRO A 41 -20.35 -1.00 3.55
C PRO A 41 -19.72 -0.05 4.59
N LYS A 42 -20.32 0.05 5.78
CA LYS A 42 -19.83 0.90 6.89
C LYS A 42 -18.99 0.15 7.93
N LYS A 43 -19.06 -1.18 7.93
CA LYS A 43 -18.25 -2.07 8.78
C LYS A 43 -17.63 -3.12 7.87
N VAL A 44 -16.30 -3.18 7.83
CA VAL A 44 -15.55 -4.03 6.90
C VAL A 44 -14.45 -4.75 7.66
N LEU A 45 -14.38 -6.08 7.48
CA LEU A 45 -13.26 -6.91 7.87
C LEU A 45 -12.54 -7.33 6.59
N VAL A 46 -11.24 -7.11 6.52
CA VAL A 46 -10.38 -7.57 5.42
C VAL A 46 -9.28 -8.44 6.01
N ILE A 47 -9.26 -9.73 5.65
CA ILE A 47 -8.23 -10.68 6.09
C ILE A 47 -7.14 -10.71 5.01
N GLY A 48 -5.90 -10.32 5.38
CA GLY A 48 -4.80 -10.13 4.41
C GLY A 48 -4.76 -8.72 3.80
N ALA A 49 -4.85 -7.68 4.62
CA ALA A 49 -4.99 -6.28 4.19
C ALA A 49 -3.68 -5.47 4.13
N SER A 50 -2.53 -6.11 4.32
CA SER A 50 -1.24 -5.41 4.48
C SER A 50 -0.52 -5.10 3.17
N THR A 51 -0.81 -5.84 2.10
CA THR A 51 -0.13 -5.77 0.80
C THR A 51 -1.08 -6.22 -0.32
N GLY A 52 -0.90 -5.71 -1.53
CA GLY A 52 -1.73 -5.98 -2.70
C GLY A 52 -1.81 -4.74 -3.59
#